data_AF-A0A3E4QKD6-F1
#
_entry.id   AF-A0A3E4QKD6-F1
#
_cell.length_a   1.000
_cell.length_b   1.000
_cell.length_c   1.000
_cell.angle_alpha   90.00
_cell.angle_beta   90.00
_cell.angle_gamma   90.00
#
_symmetry.space_group_name_H-M   'P 1'
#
loop_
_entity.id
_entity.type
_entity.pdbx_description
1 polymer ?
#
loop_
_entity_poly.entity_id
_entity_poly.type
_entity_poly.pdbx_seq_one_letter_code
_entity_poly.pdbx_strand_id
1 'polypeptide(L)' 'MATRMTINGVSTCTEAGTEKYERFQSGIGRRRRTLVQYDYRHTDGELFACVKTTLDECRTARDKW' A
#
# COMPACT_ATOMS: atom_id res chain seq x y z
N MET A 1 -3.86 15.37 -1.64
CA MET A 1 -4.08 14.52 -0.45
C MET A 1 -2.73 14.07 0.02
N ALA A 2 -2.36 14.34 1.27
CA ALA A 2 -1.14 13.78 1.86
C ALA A 2 -1.49 12.38 2.39
N THR A 3 -1.09 11.36 1.65
CA THR A 3 -1.19 9.96 2.05
C THR A 3 -0.22 9.71 3.20
N ARG A 4 -0.67 9.15 4.32
CA ARG A 4 0.18 8.91 5.51
C ARG A 4 1.26 7.87 5.24
N MET A 5 1.09 7.11 4.16
CA MET A 5 2.04 6.10 3.70
C MET A 5 3.26 6.67 3.02
N THR A 6 3.21 7.91 2.50
CA THR A 6 4.35 8.48 1.74
C THR A 6 4.67 9.90 2.17
N ILE A 7 5.94 10.18 2.41
CA ILE A 7 6.48 11.54 2.61
C ILE A 7 7.34 11.86 1.38
N ASN A 8 7.02 12.94 0.67
CA ASN A 8 7.71 13.35 -0.57
C ASN A 8 7.80 12.24 -1.64
N GLY A 9 6.77 11.39 -1.73
CA GLY A 9 6.74 10.25 -2.67
C GLY A 9 7.52 9.02 -2.21
N VAL A 10 8.14 9.05 -1.02
CA VAL A 10 8.88 7.93 -0.43
C VAL A 10 8.04 7.26 0.64
N SER A 11 7.96 5.93 0.62
CA SER A 11 7.25 5.14 1.62
C SER A 11 7.77 5.39 3.04
N THR A 12 6.85 5.48 4.00
CA THR A 12 7.17 5.55 5.44
C THR A 12 7.27 4.16 6.08
N CYS A 13 7.14 3.07 5.31
CA CYS A 13 7.36 1.71 5.77
C CYS A 13 8.87 1.44 5.87
N THR A 14 9.46 1.69 7.04
CA THR A 14 10.91 1.63 7.28
C THR A 14 11.34 0.41 8.09
N GLU A 15 10.44 -0.16 8.90
CA GLU A 15 10.76 -1.28 9.77
C GLU A 15 10.69 -2.61 9.01
N ALA A 16 11.79 -3.36 8.98
CA ALA A 16 11.89 -4.63 8.28
C ALA A 16 10.89 -5.67 8.82
N GLY A 17 10.27 -6.42 7.91
CA GLY A 17 9.23 -7.40 8.22
C GLY A 17 7.86 -6.81 8.52
N THR A 18 7.67 -5.49 8.42
CA THR A 18 6.38 -4.84 8.70
C THR A 18 5.63 -4.43 7.44
N GLU A 19 4.32 -4.36 7.55
CA GLU A 19 3.44 -3.80 6.53
C GLU A 19 2.80 -2.49 7.01
N LYS A 20 2.57 -1.56 6.08
CA LYS A 20 1.72 -0.39 6.26
C LYS A 20 0.72 -0.33 5.12
N TYR A 21 -0.52 0.06 5.42
CA TYR A 21 -1.53 0.24 4.41
C TYR A 21 -2.49 1.38 4.76
N GLU A 22 -3.08 1.99 3.73
CA GLU A 22 -4.17 2.93 3.90
C GLU A 22 -5.25 2.69 2.84
N ARG A 23 -6.50 2.95 3.22
CA ARG A 23 -7.63 2.93 2.29
C ARG A 23 -7.89 4.33 1.77
N PHE A 24 -8.07 4.46 0.47
CA PHE A 24 -8.43 5.73 -0.16
C PHE A 24 -9.52 5.52 -1.20
N GLN A 25 -10.28 6.58 -1.47
CA GLN A 25 -11.26 6.58 -2.56
C GLN A 25 -10.62 7.09 -3.83
N SER A 26 -10.77 6.35 -4.92
CA SER A 26 -10.31 6.73 -6.26
C SER A 26 -11.49 6.76 -7.22
N GLY A 27 -11.55 7.79 -8.07
CA GLY A 27 -12.62 8.01 -9.04
C GLY A 27 -13.45 9.27 -8.79
N ILE A 28 -14.40 9.53 -9.70
CA ILE A 28 -15.20 10.76 -9.73
C ILE A 28 -16.69 10.43 -9.56
N GLY A 29 -17.38 11.18 -8.70
CA GLY A 29 -18.81 11.04 -8.46
C GLY A 29 -19.21 9.65 -7.97
N ARG A 30 -20.28 9.08 -8.55
CA ARG A 30 -20.79 7.74 -8.20
C ARG A 30 -19.87 6.59 -8.62
N ARG A 31 -18.83 6.85 -9.43
CA ARG A 31 -17.84 5.85 -9.86
C ARG A 31 -16.62 5.78 -8.94
N ARG A 32 -16.72 6.28 -7.70
CA ARG A 32 -15.68 6.14 -6.69
C ARG A 32 -15.61 4.69 -6.21
N ARG A 33 -14.39 4.17 -6.11
CA ARG A 33 -14.07 2.88 -5.50
C ARG A 33 -13.08 3.08 -4.37
N THR A 34 -13.21 2.27 -3.32
CA THR A 34 -12.21 2.18 -2.27
C THR A 34 -11.08 1.27 -2.76
N LEU A 35 -9.85 1.74 -2.63
CA LEU A 35 -8.63 0.99 -2.90
C LEU A 35 -7.77 0.96 -1.65
N VAL A 36 -6.82 0.04 -1.61
CA VAL A 36 -5.80 -0.10 -0.56
C VAL A 36 -4.45 0.19 -1.20
N GLN A 37 -3.75 1.22 -0.73
CA GLN A 37 -2.31 1.34 -0.95
C GLN A 37 -1.62 0.49 0.12
N TYR A 38 -0.62 -0.30 -0.26
CA TYR A 38 0.04 -1.27 0.60
C TYR A 38 1.55 -1.23 0.36
N ASP A 39 2.30 -1.12 1.45
CA ASP A 39 3.74 -1.15 1.49
C ASP A 39 4.18 -2.24 2.47
N TYR A 40 5.14 -3.08 2.08
CA TYR A 40 5.77 -4.09 2.92
C TYR A 40 7.28 -3.98 2.77
N ARG A 41 7.96 -3.79 3.90
CA ARG A 41 9.42 -3.77 3.94
C ARG A 41 9.90 -5.20 4.20
N HIS A 42 10.48 -5.84 3.19
CA HIS A 42 11.04 -7.17 3.35
C HIS A 42 12.26 -7.14 4.28
N THR A 43 12.65 -8.31 4.79
CA THR A 43 13.71 -8.46 5.81
C THR A 43 15.10 -8.06 5.30
N ASP A 44 15.31 -8.08 3.98
CA ASP A 44 16.52 -7.60 3.31
C ASP A 44 16.49 -6.08 3.02
N GLY A 45 15.41 -5.40 3.36
CA GLY A 45 15.22 -3.97 3.15
C GLY A 45 14.53 -3.60 1.84
N GLU A 46 14.25 -4.56 0.94
CA GLU A 46 13.50 -4.29 -0.28
C GLU A 46 12.05 -3.88 0.04
N LEU A 47 11.51 -2.96 -0.74
CA LEU A 47 10.13 -2.47 -0.57
C LEU A 47 9.23 -3.11 -1.62
N PHE A 48 8.29 -3.94 -1.18
CA PHE A 48 7.15 -4.30 -1.99
C PHE A 48 6.05 -3.26 -1.81
N ALA A 49 5.56 -2.68 -2.91
CA ALA A 49 4.47 -1.72 -2.89
C ALA A 49 3.41 -2.05 -3.95
N CYS A 50 2.13 -1.99 -3.60
CA CYS A 50 1.05 -2.20 -4.56
C CYS A 50 -0.24 -1.46 -4.19
N VAL A 51 -1.16 -1.39 -5.16
CA VAL A 51 -2.53 -0.92 -4.94
C VAL A 51 -3.52 -1.98 -5.41
N LYS A 52 -4.44 -2.40 -4.54
CA LYS A 52 -5.50 -3.39 -4.85
C LYS A 52 -6.85 -2.95 -4.28
N THR A 53 -7.89 -3.75 -4.51
CA THR A 53 -9.24 -3.43 -4.01
C THR A 53 -9.40 -3.83 -2.54
N THR A 54 -8.66 -4.83 -2.09
CA THR A 54 -8.66 -5.30 -0.69
C THR A 54 -7.25 -5.50 -0.15
N LEU A 55 -7.13 -5.58 1.18
CA LEU A 55 -5.86 -5.85 1.85
C LEU A 55 -5.39 -7.29 1.59
N ASP A 56 -6.32 -8.23 1.49
CA ASP A 56 -5.99 -9.64 1.25
C ASP A 56 -5.43 -9.85 -0.17
N GLU A 57 -5.93 -9.11 -1.16
CA GLU A 57 -5.33 -9.08 -2.49
C GLU A 57 -3.90 -8.52 -2.46
N CYS A 58 -3.63 -7.50 -1.64
CA CYS A 58 -2.27 -6.97 -1.46
C CYS A 58 -1.35 -8.01 -0.84
N ARG A 59 -1.79 -8.68 0.24
CA ARG A 59 -1.02 -9.73 0.91
C ARG A 59 -0.77 -10.93 -0.01
N THR A 60 -1.79 -11.35 -0.76
CA THR A 60 -1.64 -12.41 -1.78
C THR A 60 -0.64 -12.01 -2.86
N ALA A 61 -0.58 -10.73 -3.24
CA ALA A 61 0.40 -10.24 -4.21
C ALA A 61 1.81 -10.20 -3.62
N ARG A 62 1.95 -9.79 -2.36
CA ARG A 62 3.23 -9.83 -1.62
C ARG A 62 3.76 -11.25 -1.52
N ASP A 63 2.91 -12.23 -1.18
CA ASP A 63 3.34 -13.61 -0.98
C ASP A 63 3.77 -14.31 -2.30
N LYS A 64 3.50 -13.68 -3.46
CA LYS A 64 3.90 -14.14 -4.79
C LYS A 64 5.10 -13.40 -5.37
N TRP A 65 5.48 -12.28 -4.77
CA TRP A 65 6.61 -11.46 -5.17
C TRP A 65 7.87 -12.05 -4.55
#